data_AF-A0A932C0M6-F1
#
_entry.id   AF-A0A932C0M6-F1
#
_cell.length_a   1.000
_cell.length_b   1.000
_cell.length_c   1.000
_cell.angle_alpha   90.00
_cell.angle_beta   90.00
_cell.angle_gamma   90.00
#
_symmetry.space_group_name_H-M   'P 1'
#
loop_
_entity.id
_entity.type
_entity.pdbx_description
1 polymer ?
#
loop_
_entity_poly.entity_id
_entity_poly.type
_entity_poly.pdbx_seq_one_letter_code
_entity_poly.pdbx_strand_id
1 'polypeptide(L)'
;MATTARPGFTTQQPWIALVIVAILVAVAIPVWRTARRDAARRAGLRALVNRVIARQSPKDTLPTGYASAFPVELIPHSGQRVSRWVSDSAGWSAIVKNDSVTRGETTCGAFHGPLARPLHAGAVRPDTVYCW
;
A
#
# COMPACT_ATOMS: atom_id res chain seq x y z
N MET A 1 -15.45 -59.69 27.63
CA MET A 1 -14.96 -58.31 27.41
C MET A 1 -14.99 -58.04 25.92
N ALA A 2 -15.92 -57.20 25.45
CA ALA A 2 -16.08 -56.91 24.02
C ALA A 2 -15.03 -55.90 23.57
N THR A 3 -14.20 -56.27 22.60
CA THR A 3 -13.29 -55.36 21.89
C THR A 3 -14.05 -54.69 20.75
N THR A 4 -14.45 -53.44 20.95
CA THR A 4 -15.06 -52.59 19.93
C THR A 4 -14.01 -52.27 18.86
N ALA A 5 -14.18 -52.82 17.65
CA ALA A 5 -13.34 -52.50 16.50
C ALA A 5 -13.46 -51.00 16.17
N ARG A 6 -12.35 -50.26 16.28
CA ARG A 6 -12.27 -48.87 15.80
C ARG A 6 -12.36 -48.91 14.27
N PRO A 7 -13.21 -48.10 13.61
CA PRO A 7 -13.23 -48.05 12.16
C PRO A 7 -11.86 -47.58 11.66
N GLY A 8 -11.09 -48.51 11.13
CA GLY A 8 -9.77 -48.26 10.55
C GLY A 8 -9.92 -47.51 9.25
N PHE A 9 -9.18 -46.40 9.12
CA PHE A 9 -8.99 -45.70 7.86
C PHE A 9 -8.60 -46.72 6.78
N THR A 10 -9.37 -46.77 5.70
CA THR A 10 -9.07 -47.63 4.55
C THR A 10 -7.75 -47.18 3.92
N THR A 11 -6.91 -48.11 3.44
CA THR A 11 -5.56 -47.82 2.92
C THR A 11 -5.53 -46.81 1.77
N GLN A 12 -6.67 -46.57 1.10
CA GLN A 12 -6.85 -45.62 0.01
C GLN A 12 -7.29 -44.21 0.44
N GLN A 13 -7.91 -44.06 1.62
CA GLN A 13 -8.30 -42.75 2.15
C GLN A 13 -7.15 -41.73 2.32
N PRO A 14 -5.93 -42.10 2.79
CA PRO A 14 -4.87 -41.10 2.93
C PRO A 14 -4.37 -40.54 1.59
N TRP A 15 -4.43 -41.33 0.52
CA TRP A 15 -4.00 -40.89 -0.83
C TRP A 15 -4.93 -39.86 -1.43
N ILE A 16 -6.24 -40.06 -1.31
CA ILE A 16 -7.25 -39.10 -1.79
C ILE A 16 -7.11 -37.79 -1.02
N ALA A 17 -6.93 -37.85 0.30
CA ALA A 17 -6.70 -36.66 1.12
C ALA A 17 -5.44 -35.90 0.68
N LEU A 18 -4.34 -36.59 0.36
CA LEU A 18 -3.09 -35.97 -0.07
C LEU A 18 -3.24 -35.26 -1.43
N VAL A 19 -3.96 -35.88 -2.38
CA VAL A 19 -4.26 -35.26 -3.68
C VAL A 19 -5.09 -34.00 -3.52
N ILE A 20 -6.13 -34.04 -2.67
CA ILE A 20 -6.97 -32.86 -2.42
C ILE A 20 -6.14 -31.72 -1.80
N VAL A 21 -5.29 -32.01 -0.81
CA VAL A 21 -4.41 -31.00 -0.20
C VAL A 21 -3.45 -30.39 -1.22
N ALA A 22 -2.86 -31.21 -2.10
CA ALA A 22 -1.95 -30.72 -3.13
C ALA A 22 -2.63 -29.74 -4.11
N ILE A 23 -3.86 -30.05 -4.54
CA ILE A 23 -4.65 -29.17 -5.42
C ILE A 23 -5.02 -27.86 -4.71
N LEU A 24 -5.48 -27.94 -3.45
CA LEU A 24 -5.83 -26.77 -2.66
C LEU A 24 -4.63 -25.82 -2.48
N VAL A 25 -3.45 -26.37 -2.19
CA VAL A 25 -2.21 -25.61 -2.05
C VAL A 25 -1.79 -24.97 -3.39
N ALA A 26 -1.90 -25.71 -4.50
CA ALA A 26 -1.56 -25.19 -5.83
C ALA A 26 -2.40 -23.98 -6.24
N VAL A 27 -3.68 -23.94 -5.86
CA VAL A 27 -4.58 -22.80 -6.13
C VAL A 27 -4.34 -21.66 -5.15
N ALA A 28 -4.09 -21.96 -3.86
CA ALA A 28 -3.94 -20.94 -2.82
C ALA A 28 -2.63 -20.14 -2.90
N ILE A 29 -1.51 -20.77 -3.25
CA ILE A 29 -0.17 -20.13 -3.30
C ILE A 29 -0.12 -18.90 -4.23
N PRO A 30 -0.56 -18.96 -5.51
CA PRO A 30 -0.45 -17.81 -6.42
C PRO A 30 -1.28 -16.61 -5.95
N VAL A 31 -2.47 -16.85 -5.37
CA VAL A 31 -3.33 -15.80 -4.82
C VAL A 31 -2.69 -15.17 -3.59
N TRP A 32 -2.11 -15.97 -2.70
CA TRP A 32 -1.42 -15.43 -1.53
C TRP A 32 -0.17 -14.62 -1.88
N ARG A 33 0.62 -15.08 -2.86
CA ARG A 33 1.81 -14.34 -3.33
C ARG A 33 1.45 -12.99 -3.94
N THR A 34 0.39 -12.91 -4.74
CA THR A 34 -0.08 -11.64 -5.34
C THR A 34 -0.63 -10.69 -4.28
N ALA A 35 -1.47 -11.19 -3.36
CA ALA A 35 -1.99 -10.41 -2.24
C ALA A 35 -0.87 -9.85 -1.34
N ARG A 36 0.17 -10.65 -1.06
CA ARG A 36 1.32 -10.22 -0.25
C ARG A 36 2.15 -9.15 -0.94
N ARG A 37 2.36 -9.26 -2.27
CA ARG A 37 3.04 -8.23 -3.07
C ARG A 37 2.26 -6.92 -3.10
N ASP A 38 0.94 -6.99 -3.27
CA ASP A 38 0.09 -5.81 -3.27
C ASP A 38 0.03 -5.14 -1.90
N ALA A 39 0.02 -5.91 -0.80
CA ALA A 39 0.14 -5.35 0.55
C ALA A 39 1.47 -4.61 0.76
N ALA A 40 2.60 -5.19 0.32
CA ALA A 40 3.91 -4.56 0.41
C ALA A 40 4.00 -3.27 -0.42
N ARG A 41 3.44 -3.27 -1.64
CA ARG A 41 3.40 -2.10 -2.53
C ARG A 41 2.57 -0.96 -1.94
N ARG A 42 1.44 -1.27 -1.30
CA ARG A 42 0.59 -0.30 -0.58
C ARG A 42 1.30 0.30 0.64
N ALA A 43 2.00 -0.53 1.42
CA ALA A 43 2.82 -0.04 2.52
C ALA A 43 3.93 0.92 2.03
N GLY A 44 4.55 0.59 0.89
CA GLY A 44 5.54 1.45 0.25
C GLY A 44 4.99 2.80 -0.20
N LEU A 45 3.75 2.85 -0.71
CA LEU A 45 3.08 4.09 -1.08
C LEU A 45 2.92 5.02 0.13
N ARG A 46 2.36 4.49 1.22
CA ARG A 46 2.19 5.25 2.48
C ARG A 46 3.54 5.74 3.03
N ALA A 47 4.57 4.90 2.98
CA ALA A 47 5.92 5.26 3.42
C ALA A 47 6.55 6.36 2.55
N LEU A 48 6.32 6.38 1.23
CA LEU A 48 6.74 7.50 0.39
C LEU A 48 6.05 8.80 0.78
N VAL A 49 4.72 8.79 0.91
CA VAL A 49 3.97 10.00 1.26
C VAL A 49 4.37 10.51 2.66
N ASN A 50 4.57 9.61 3.62
CA ASN A 50 5.12 9.98 4.93
C ASN A 50 6.51 10.63 4.83
N ARG A 51 7.38 10.14 3.94
CA ARG A 51 8.68 10.78 3.68
C ARG A 51 8.55 12.15 3.05
N VAL A 52 7.52 12.38 2.24
CA VAL A 52 7.20 13.72 1.73
C VAL A 52 6.85 14.64 2.90
N ILE A 53 5.87 14.26 3.72
CA ILE A 53 5.43 15.05 4.88
C ILE A 53 6.62 15.39 5.78
N ALA A 54 7.42 14.39 6.15
CA ALA A 54 8.58 14.57 7.02
C ALA A 54 9.64 15.53 6.44
N ARG A 55 9.78 15.60 5.11
CA ARG A 55 10.73 16.52 4.46
C ARG A 55 10.18 17.93 4.27
N GLN A 56 8.85 18.08 4.20
CA GLN A 56 8.23 19.38 4.02
C GLN A 56 7.93 20.10 5.34
N SER A 57 7.64 19.37 6.42
CA SER A 57 7.38 19.95 7.74
C SER A 57 8.47 20.91 8.27
N PRO A 58 9.78 20.72 8.00
CA PRO A 58 10.79 21.70 8.39
C PRO A 58 10.80 22.99 7.55
N LYS A 59 10.12 23.01 6.39
CA LYS A 59 10.08 24.19 5.50
C LYS A 59 9.05 25.22 5.92
N ASP A 60 8.09 24.84 6.76
CA ASP A 60 7.11 25.71 7.42
C ASP A 60 7.78 26.88 8.15
N THR A 61 9.00 26.67 8.66
CA THR A 61 9.73 27.63 9.49
C THR A 61 10.74 28.47 8.70
N LEU A 62 10.93 28.20 7.41
CA LEU A 62 11.87 28.92 6.56
C LEU A 62 11.23 30.18 5.95
N PRO A 63 11.97 31.28 5.77
CA PRO A 63 11.46 32.50 5.14
C PRO A 63 10.97 32.30 3.70
N THR A 64 11.47 31.26 3.02
CA THR A 64 11.10 30.89 1.65
C THR A 64 9.89 29.95 1.58
N GLY A 65 9.37 29.50 2.73
CA GLY A 65 8.23 28.58 2.83
C GLY A 65 8.39 27.33 1.96
N TYR A 66 7.28 26.85 1.39
CA TYR A 66 7.28 25.71 0.45
C TYR A 66 7.51 26.11 -1.01
N ALA A 67 7.79 27.39 -1.31
CA ALA A 67 8.03 27.82 -2.69
C ALA A 67 9.28 27.16 -3.32
N SER A 68 10.21 26.70 -2.47
CA SER A 68 11.39 25.91 -2.85
C SER A 68 11.21 24.41 -2.63
N ALA A 69 9.99 23.94 -2.37
CA ALA A 69 9.68 22.52 -2.27
C ALA A 69 9.70 21.90 -3.67
N PHE A 70 10.89 21.73 -4.23
CA PHE A 70 11.07 20.81 -5.34
C PHE A 70 10.52 19.44 -4.96
N PRO A 71 9.99 18.66 -5.93
CA PRO A 71 9.73 17.26 -5.70
C PRO A 71 11.03 16.70 -5.16
N VAL A 72 11.02 16.35 -3.87
CA VAL A 72 12.02 15.44 -3.33
C VAL A 72 12.11 14.37 -4.39
N GLU A 73 13.32 14.09 -4.86
CA GLU A 73 13.59 12.98 -5.75
C GLU A 73 13.15 11.73 -4.98
N LEU A 74 11.85 11.45 -5.06
CA LEU A 74 11.16 10.37 -4.42
C LEU A 74 11.56 9.24 -5.32
N ILE A 75 12.75 8.68 -5.07
CA ILE A 75 13.27 7.54 -5.81
C ILE A 75 12.15 6.51 -5.78
N PRO A 76 11.41 6.34 -6.89
CA PRO A 76 10.15 5.67 -6.80
C PRO A 76 10.47 4.20 -6.58
N HIS A 77 10.04 3.65 -5.45
CA HIS A 77 10.35 2.27 -5.15
C HIS A 77 9.33 1.39 -5.89
N SER A 78 9.78 0.55 -6.82
CA SER A 78 8.97 -0.50 -7.45
C SER A 78 7.61 -0.03 -8.01
N GLY A 79 7.63 0.76 -9.09
CA GLY A 79 6.42 1.10 -9.87
C GLY A 79 5.55 2.23 -9.29
N GLN A 80 6.01 2.88 -8.21
CA GLN A 80 5.43 4.11 -7.70
C GLN A 80 5.78 5.27 -8.65
N ARG A 81 4.92 6.27 -8.81
CA ARG A 81 5.21 7.49 -9.57
C ARG A 81 4.53 8.68 -8.92
N VAL A 82 5.20 9.83 -8.90
CA VAL A 82 4.56 11.09 -8.50
C VAL A 82 3.67 11.52 -9.65
N SER A 83 2.37 11.45 -9.46
CA SER A 83 1.37 11.83 -10.47
C SER A 83 1.06 13.33 -10.46
N ARG A 84 1.21 13.98 -9.30
CA ARG A 84 1.02 15.42 -9.14
C ARG A 84 1.88 15.93 -8.00
N TRP A 85 2.54 17.06 -8.23
CA TRP A 85 3.25 17.83 -7.22
C TRP A 85 2.88 19.31 -7.41
N VAL A 86 2.45 19.98 -6.35
CA VAL A 86 2.18 21.42 -6.33
C VAL A 86 2.77 21.97 -5.04
N SER A 87 3.46 23.11 -5.12
CA SER A 87 4.02 23.78 -3.95
C SER A 87 4.16 25.27 -4.19
N ASP A 88 3.89 26.07 -3.17
CA ASP A 88 4.05 27.52 -3.17
C ASP A 88 4.40 28.02 -1.76
N SER A 89 4.40 29.34 -1.54
CA SER A 89 4.72 29.89 -0.21
C SER A 89 3.69 29.54 0.88
N ALA A 90 2.47 29.15 0.53
CA ALA A 90 1.39 28.88 1.48
C ALA A 90 1.14 27.38 1.72
N GLY A 91 1.64 26.48 0.86
CA GLY A 91 1.45 25.06 1.05
C GLY A 91 2.10 24.16 0.01
N TRP A 92 1.84 22.87 0.14
CA TRP A 92 2.24 21.85 -0.83
C TRP A 92 1.24 20.71 -0.91
N SER A 93 1.28 19.97 -2.01
CA SER A 93 0.46 18.79 -2.24
C SER A 93 1.19 17.80 -3.13
N ALA A 94 1.15 16.53 -2.73
CA ALA A 94 1.76 15.44 -3.45
C ALA A 94 0.76 14.30 -3.62
N ILE A 95 0.66 13.78 -4.84
CA ILE A 95 -0.12 12.59 -5.16
C ILE A 95 0.80 11.57 -5.82
N VAL A 96 0.96 10.42 -5.19
CA VAL A 96 1.77 9.28 -5.64
C VAL A 96 0.83 8.15 -6.05
N LYS A 97 1.07 7.57 -7.23
CA LYS A 97 0.32 6.44 -7.75
C LYS A 97 1.22 5.22 -7.93
N ASN A 98 0.72 4.02 -7.70
CA ASN A 98 1.40 2.78 -8.05
C ASN A 98 0.47 1.91 -8.91
N ASP A 99 0.69 1.94 -10.23
CA ASP A 99 -0.08 1.14 -11.19
C ASP A 99 0.20 -0.36 -11.08
N SER A 100 1.24 -0.76 -10.35
CA SER A 100 1.53 -2.18 -10.10
C SER A 100 0.64 -2.80 -9.01
N VAL A 101 -0.10 -2.00 -8.23
CA VAL A 101 -1.06 -2.54 -7.25
C VAL A 101 -2.32 -2.96 -8.00
N THR A 102 -2.65 -4.25 -7.98
CA THR A 102 -3.83 -4.77 -8.71
C THR A 102 -5.09 -4.81 -7.87
N ARG A 103 -4.97 -4.75 -6.54
CA ARG A 103 -6.09 -4.76 -5.59
C ARG A 103 -5.90 -3.76 -4.45
N GLY A 104 -6.95 -2.99 -4.18
CA GLY A 104 -7.01 -1.99 -3.10
C GLY A 104 -6.56 -0.60 -3.56
N GLU A 105 -6.14 0.22 -2.59
CA GLU A 105 -5.70 1.60 -2.80
C GLU A 105 -4.45 1.64 -3.70
N THR A 106 -4.53 2.36 -4.81
CA THR A 106 -3.44 2.49 -5.80
C THR A 106 -2.80 3.87 -5.79
N THR A 107 -3.49 4.84 -5.19
CA THR A 107 -3.08 6.23 -5.16
C THR A 107 -3.07 6.71 -3.71
N CYS A 108 -2.00 7.39 -3.31
CA CYS A 108 -1.92 8.03 -2.02
C CYS A 108 -1.50 9.49 -2.20
N GLY A 109 -2.02 10.37 -1.37
CA GLY A 109 -1.62 11.76 -1.36
C GLY A 109 -1.62 12.37 0.03
N ALA A 110 -0.92 13.48 0.14
CA ALA A 110 -0.91 14.34 1.32
C ALA A 110 -0.76 15.78 0.88
N PHE A 111 -1.15 16.70 1.76
CA PHE A 111 -1.06 18.12 1.51
C PHE A 111 -0.86 18.87 2.82
N HIS A 112 -0.38 20.10 2.67
CA HIS A 112 -0.32 21.10 3.72
C HIS A 112 -0.80 22.43 3.16
N GLY A 113 -1.54 23.20 3.96
CA GLY A 113 -1.98 24.55 3.60
C GLY A 113 -3.23 24.60 2.70
N PRO A 114 -3.62 25.82 2.28
CA PRO A 114 -4.86 26.08 1.56
C PRO A 114 -4.76 25.77 0.06
N LEU A 115 -3.54 25.68 -0.49
CA LEU A 115 -3.31 25.49 -1.92
C LEU A 115 -3.09 23.99 -2.20
N ALA A 116 -4.08 23.41 -2.89
CA ALA A 116 -4.04 22.06 -3.48
C ALA A 116 -4.30 20.86 -2.56
N ARG A 117 -5.36 20.92 -1.73
CA ARG A 117 -5.99 19.70 -1.18
C ARG A 117 -6.20 18.66 -2.31
N PRO A 118 -5.78 17.39 -2.16
CA PRO A 118 -6.00 16.36 -3.17
C PRO A 118 -7.50 16.28 -3.47
N LEU A 119 -7.87 16.09 -4.74
CA LEU A 119 -9.26 15.93 -5.22
C LEU A 119 -9.88 14.59 -4.76
N HIS A 120 -9.57 14.15 -3.54
CA HIS A 120 -10.11 13.00 -2.87
C HIS A 120 -11.04 13.48 -1.75
N ALA A 121 -12.30 13.03 -1.78
CA ALA A 121 -13.35 13.50 -0.87
C ALA A 121 -13.00 13.36 0.62
N GLY A 122 -12.12 12.40 0.99
CA GLY A 122 -11.69 12.16 2.37
C GLY A 122 -10.56 13.05 2.89
N ALA A 123 -9.92 13.88 2.06
CA ALA A 123 -8.66 14.54 2.42
C ALA A 123 -8.81 15.78 3.34
N VAL A 124 -9.38 15.67 4.54
CA VAL A 124 -9.84 16.85 5.34
C VAL A 124 -8.73 17.54 6.13
N ARG A 125 -7.71 16.82 6.59
CA ARG A 125 -6.67 17.31 7.50
C ARG A 125 -5.33 17.46 6.77
N PRO A 126 -4.58 18.55 7.00
CA PRO A 126 -3.23 18.66 6.49
C PRO A 126 -2.32 17.59 7.14
N ASP A 127 -1.18 17.32 6.51
CA ASP A 127 -0.11 16.41 6.95
C ASP A 127 -0.57 14.98 7.27
N THR A 128 -1.72 14.60 6.72
CA THR A 128 -2.28 13.27 6.86
C THR A 128 -2.20 12.56 5.51
N VAL A 129 -1.84 11.27 5.54
CA VAL A 129 -1.81 10.42 4.35
C VAL A 129 -3.21 9.92 4.04
N TYR A 130 -3.67 10.18 2.81
CA TYR A 130 -4.92 9.68 2.27
C TYR A 130 -4.63 8.74 1.13
N CYS A 131 -5.20 7.53 1.15
CA CYS A 131 -5.01 6.54 0.10
C CYS A 131 -6.38 6.08 -0.43
N TRP A 132 -6.46 5.89 -1.74
CA TRP A 132 -7.67 5.47 -2.46
C TRP A 132 -7.35 4.62 -3.69
#